data_AF-A0A952P3Y4-F1
#
_entry.id   AF-A0A952P3Y4-F1
#
_cell.length_a   1.000
_cell.length_b   1.000
_cell.length_c   1.000
_cell.angle_alpha   90.00
_cell.angle_beta   90.00
_cell.angle_gamma   90.00
#
_symmetry.space_group_name_H-M   'P 1'
#
loop_
_entity.id
_entity.type
_entity.pdbx_description
1 polymer ?
#
loop_
_entity_poly.entity_id
_entity_poly.type
_entity_poly.pdbx_seq_one_letter_code
_entity_poly.pdbx_strand_id
1 'polypeptide(L)'
;MWRTELTKALQRSFAQRKAKNPRYSLRAFAKHLGISATSLTDLLHDENKWNLSIKRAKPLVAKLGLSPLEENRLLVFMGETTYTKRSPLPESHVPLLNDWLYSAVFTVDASPIET
;
A
#
# COMPACT_ATOMS: atom_id res chain seq x y z
N MET A 1 -7.78 7.58 -6.38
CA MET A 1 -7.69 6.22 -5.80
C MET A 1 -6.95 6.19 -4.47
N TRP A 2 -5.72 6.72 -4.31
CA TRP A 2 -5.01 6.68 -3.02
C TRP A 2 -5.71 7.45 -1.88
N ARG A 3 -6.37 8.57 -2.18
CA ARG A 3 -7.08 9.41 -1.20
C ARG A 3 -8.13 8.62 -0.42
N THR A 4 -8.99 7.91 -1.14
CA THR A 4 -10.06 7.10 -0.55
C THR A 4 -9.52 6.02 0.39
N GLU A 5 -8.44 5.34 -0.02
CA GLU A 5 -7.78 4.33 0.82
C GLU A 5 -7.13 4.95 2.07
N LEU A 6 -6.50 6.12 1.92
CA LEU A 6 -5.94 6.87 3.05
C LEU A 6 -7.04 7.33 4.02
N THR A 7 -8.16 7.85 3.51
CA THR A 7 -9.31 8.28 4.32
C THR A 7 -9.90 7.12 5.10
N LYS A 8 -10.08 5.95 4.47
CA LYS A 8 -10.52 4.73 5.17
C LYS A 8 -9.54 4.32 6.27
N ALA A 9 -8.24 4.33 5.98
CA ALA A 9 -7.20 4.01 6.96
C ALA A 9 -7.22 4.98 8.15
N LEU A 10 -7.42 6.28 7.91
CA LEU A 10 -7.55 7.31 8.94
C LEU A 10 -8.80 7.11 9.80
N GLN A 11 -9.95 6.87 9.18
CA GLN A 11 -11.22 6.63 9.89
C GLN A 11 -11.13 5.38 10.76
N ARG A 12 -10.57 4.28 10.23
CA ARG A 12 -10.34 3.04 10.98
C ARG A 12 -9.43 3.28 12.19
N SER A 13 -8.29 3.93 11.98
CA SER A 13 -7.33 4.22 13.04
C SER A 13 -7.91 5.15 14.11
N PHE A 14 -8.68 6.15 13.70
CA PHE A 14 -9.39 7.05 14.61
C PHE A 14 -10.45 6.30 15.43
N ALA A 15 -11.28 5.49 14.77
CA ALA A 15 -12.32 4.70 15.42
C ALA A 15 -11.73 3.73 16.46
N GLN A 16 -10.62 3.05 16.15
CA GLN A 16 -9.93 2.18 17.10
C GLN A 16 -9.43 2.92 18.34
N ARG A 17 -8.89 4.13 18.16
CA ARG A 17 -8.43 4.97 19.28
C ARG A 17 -9.59 5.52 20.10
N LYS A 18 -10.67 5.94 19.43
CA LYS A 18 -11.89 6.43 20.07
C LYS A 18 -12.63 5.33 20.83
N ALA A 19 -12.58 4.08 20.35
CA ALA A 19 -13.12 2.93 21.07
C ALA A 19 -12.37 2.68 22.39
N LYS A 20 -11.04 2.86 22.40
CA LYS A 20 -10.22 2.75 23.62
C LYS A 20 -10.40 3.94 24.57
N ASN A 21 -10.61 5.13 24.02
CA ASN A 21 -10.84 6.36 24.78
C ASN A 21 -11.94 7.19 24.12
N PRO A 22 -13.19 7.14 24.63
CA PRO A 22 -14.31 7.88 24.05
C PRO A 22 -14.11 9.40 24.01
N ARG A 23 -13.24 9.95 24.89
CA ARG A 23 -12.87 11.38 24.93
C ARG A 23 -11.79 11.73 23.89
N TYR A 24 -11.29 10.76 23.13
CA TYR A 24 -10.29 10.99 22.09
C TYR A 24 -10.90 11.81 20.95
N SER A 25 -10.47 13.07 20.86
CA SER A 25 -11.00 14.03 19.90
C SER A 25 -10.26 13.98 18.57
N LEU A 26 -10.91 14.50 17.52
CA LEU A 26 -10.29 14.65 16.21
C LEU A 26 -9.03 15.53 16.27
N ARG A 27 -9.02 16.56 17.14
CA ARG A 27 -7.85 17.41 17.38
C ARG A 27 -6.68 16.63 18.00
N ALA A 28 -6.95 15.73 18.94
CA ALA A 28 -5.93 14.87 19.53
C ALA A 28 -5.35 13.90 18.49
N PHE A 29 -6.19 13.40 17.58
CA PHE A 29 -5.75 12.56 16.47
C PHE A 29 -4.88 13.32 15.46
N ALA A 30 -5.27 14.54 15.07
CA ALA A 30 -4.47 15.41 14.22
C ALA A 30 -3.10 15.70 14.84
N LYS A 31 -3.06 16.03 16.14
CA LYS A 31 -1.81 16.24 16.90
C LYS A 31 -0.92 15.00 16.87
N HIS A 32 -1.49 13.81 17.05
CA HIS A 32 -0.75 12.56 16.98
C HIS A 32 -0.11 12.36 15.61
N LEU A 33 -0.89 12.54 14.53
CA LEU A 33 -0.40 12.43 13.15
C LEU A 33 0.64 13.51 12.82
N GLY A 34 0.60 14.66 13.50
CA GLY A 34 1.49 15.80 13.28
C GLY A 34 0.99 16.72 12.18
N ILE A 35 -0.33 16.82 12.02
CA ILE A 35 -0.99 17.71 11.04
C ILE A 35 -1.99 18.62 11.76
N SER A 36 -2.41 19.69 11.08
CA SER A 36 -3.45 20.57 11.63
C SER A 36 -4.81 19.87 11.64
N ALA A 37 -5.69 20.26 12.57
CA ALA A 37 -7.05 19.72 12.61
C ALA A 37 -7.85 20.05 11.34
N THR A 38 -7.62 21.23 10.75
CA THR A 38 -8.23 21.65 9.48
C THR A 38 -7.77 20.75 8.32
N SER A 39 -6.46 20.48 8.22
CA SER A 39 -5.94 19.57 7.18
C SER A 39 -6.49 18.16 7.33
N LEU A 40 -6.68 17.68 8.56
CA LEU A 40 -7.30 16.38 8.79
C LEU A 40 -8.76 16.36 8.34
N THR A 41 -9.55 17.41 8.65
CA THR A 41 -10.93 17.50 8.16
C THR A 41 -11.00 17.57 6.65
N ASP A 42 -10.10 18.33 6.00
CA ASP A 42 -10.04 18.43 4.54
C ASP A 42 -9.74 17.08 3.89
N LEU A 43 -8.87 16.26 4.52
CA LEU A 43 -8.59 14.89 4.07
C LEU A 43 -9.82 14.00 4.22
N LEU A 44 -10.49 14.07 5.36
CA LEU A 44 -11.65 13.23 5.66
C LEU A 44 -12.85 13.51 4.76
N HIS A 45 -13.01 14.75 4.29
CA HIS A 45 -14.10 15.16 3.40
C HIS A 45 -13.77 15.02 1.91
N ASP A 46 -12.57 14.50 1.58
CA ASP A 46 -12.11 14.28 0.21
C ASP A 46 -12.32 15.50 -0.72
N GLU A 47 -12.20 16.73 -0.19
CA GLU A 47 -12.50 17.95 -0.94
C GLU A 47 -11.46 18.26 -2.05
N ASN A 48 -10.56 17.33 -2.38
CA ASN A 48 -9.51 17.45 -3.42
C ASN A 48 -8.54 18.64 -3.26
N LYS A 49 -8.77 19.53 -2.29
CA LYS A 49 -7.97 20.73 -2.01
C LYS A 49 -6.62 20.42 -1.38
N TRP A 50 -6.50 19.30 -0.67
CA TRP A 50 -5.25 18.95 -0.02
C TRP A 50 -4.30 18.18 -0.94
N ASN A 51 -3.21 18.86 -1.33
CA ASN A 51 -2.12 18.26 -2.10
C ASN A 51 -1.03 17.72 -1.15
N LEU A 52 -1.16 16.45 -0.75
CA LEU A 52 -0.22 15.79 0.15
C LEU A 52 0.99 15.28 -0.65
N SER A 53 2.13 15.95 -0.50
CA SER A 53 3.41 15.44 -1.02
C SER A 53 3.78 14.12 -0.33
N ILE A 54 4.38 13.20 -1.09
CA ILE A 54 4.84 11.90 -0.58
C ILE A 54 5.77 12.04 0.64
N LYS A 55 6.65 13.05 0.63
CA LYS A 55 7.55 13.35 1.76
C LYS A 55 6.79 13.62 3.07
N ARG A 56 5.61 14.26 2.97
CA ARG A 56 4.71 14.50 4.12
C ARG A 56 3.84 13.29 4.42
N ALA A 57 3.51 12.48 3.42
CA ALA A 57 2.70 11.28 3.58
C ALA A 57 3.42 10.18 4.36
N LYS A 58 4.72 9.93 4.10
CA LYS A 58 5.51 8.90 4.80
C LYS A 58 5.38 8.93 6.33
N PRO A 59 5.70 10.05 7.03
CA PRO A 59 5.58 10.10 8.49
C PRO A 59 4.13 10.01 8.97
N LEU A 60 3.15 10.38 8.14
CA LEU A 60 1.73 10.27 8.47
C LEU A 60 1.29 8.80 8.42
N VAL A 61 1.64 8.08 7.35
CA VAL A 61 1.27 6.67 7.15
C VAL A 61 1.94 5.78 8.20
N ALA A 62 3.22 6.02 8.50
CA ALA A 62 3.94 5.30 9.56
C ALA A 62 3.26 5.40 10.94
N LYS A 63 2.61 6.54 11.24
CA LYS A 63 1.90 6.76 12.50
C LYS A 63 0.50 6.16 12.54
N LEU A 64 -0.05 5.70 11.41
CA LEU A 64 -1.36 5.04 11.37
C LEU A 64 -1.31 3.64 11.98
N GLY A 65 -0.12 3.04 12.11
CA GLY A 65 0.02 1.68 12.66
C GLY A 65 -0.56 0.63 11.71
N LEU A 66 -0.45 0.87 10.41
CA LEU A 66 -0.86 -0.07 9.36
C LEU A 66 0.14 -1.24 9.30
N SER A 67 -0.28 -2.35 8.69
CA SER A 67 0.66 -3.41 8.36
C SER A 67 1.71 -2.90 7.34
N PRO A 68 2.93 -3.45 7.34
CA PRO A 68 3.96 -3.04 6.37
C PRO A 68 3.50 -3.14 4.92
N LEU A 69 2.62 -4.10 4.61
CA LEU A 69 2.05 -4.30 3.29
C LEU A 69 1.04 -3.20 2.90
N GLU A 70 0.14 -2.83 3.82
CA GLU A 70 -0.83 -1.75 3.60
C GLU A 70 -0.15 -0.38 3.47
N GLU A 71 0.85 -0.11 4.32
CA GLU A 71 1.67 1.10 4.23
C GLU A 71 2.37 1.20 2.87
N ASN A 72 3.03 0.12 2.45
CA ASN A 72 3.74 0.09 1.18
C ASN A 72 2.78 0.29 0.00
N ARG A 73 1.62 -0.37 0.03
CA ARG A 73 0.57 -0.23 -0.99
C ARG A 73 0.08 1.22 -1.10
N LEU A 74 -0.14 1.90 0.03
CA LEU A 74 -0.53 3.32 0.03
C LEU A 74 0.56 4.20 -0.57
N LEU A 75 1.82 4.00 -0.18
CA LEU A 75 2.94 4.80 -0.69
C LEU A 75 3.15 4.60 -2.20
N VAL A 76 3.02 3.37 -2.70
CA VAL A 76 3.05 3.06 -4.14
C VAL A 76 1.95 3.82 -4.88
N PHE A 77 0.72 3.81 -4.37
CA PHE A 77 -0.39 4.53 -4.99
C PHE A 77 -0.22 6.06 -4.98
N MET A 78 0.62 6.57 -4.09
CA MET A 78 1.01 7.99 -4.06
C MET A 78 2.18 8.33 -4.99
N GLY A 79 2.75 7.34 -5.71
CA GLY A 79 3.85 7.52 -6.64
C GLY A 79 5.23 7.37 -6.01
N GLU A 80 5.34 6.83 -4.79
CA GLU A 80 6.65 6.45 -4.24
C GLU A 80 7.17 5.22 -5.01
N THR A 81 8.39 5.34 -5.54
CA THR A 81 9.10 4.17 -6.06
C THR A 81 9.55 3.33 -4.87
N THR A 82 8.95 2.15 -4.71
CA THR A 82 9.36 1.24 -3.66
C THR A 82 10.76 0.75 -3.97
N TYR A 83 11.70 1.04 -3.05
CA TYR A 83 12.98 0.37 -3.04
C TYR A 83 12.73 -1.07 -2.59
N THR A 84 12.28 -1.91 -3.52
CA THR A 84 12.37 -3.36 -3.36
C THR A 84 13.85 -3.67 -3.20
N LYS A 85 14.25 -4.16 -2.02
CA LYS A 85 15.55 -4.82 -1.87
C LYS A 85 15.58 -5.99 -2.86
N ARG A 86 16.15 -5.74 -4.03
CA ARG A 86 16.44 -6.79 -5.00
C ARG A 86 17.56 -7.60 -4.39
N SER A 87 17.25 -8.73 -3.76
CA SER A 87 18.28 -9.74 -3.54
C SER A 87 18.66 -10.29 -4.91
N PRO A 88 19.97 -10.45 -5.20
CA PRO A 88 20.36 -11.27 -6.34
C PRO A 88 19.75 -12.66 -6.14
N LEU A 89 19.11 -13.18 -7.19
CA LEU A 89 18.63 -14.56 -7.17
C LEU A 89 19.86 -15.46 -6.96
N PRO A 90 19.88 -16.34 -5.94
CA PRO A 90 21.00 -17.23 -5.75
C PRO A 90 21.18 -18.10 -7.00
N GLU A 91 22.42 -18.27 -7.46
CA GLU A 91 22.74 -19.00 -8.70
C GLU A 91 22.19 -20.43 -8.69
N SER A 92 22.01 -21.02 -7.51
CA SER A 92 21.38 -22.33 -7.31
C SER A 92 19.91 -22.42 -7.74
N HIS A 93 19.21 -21.30 -7.91
CA HIS A 93 17.80 -21.26 -8.32
C HIS A 93 17.63 -20.97 -9.83
N VAL A 94 18.72 -20.66 -10.54
CA VAL A 94 18.71 -20.41 -11.99
C VAL A 94 18.30 -21.67 -12.79
N PRO A 95 18.71 -22.90 -12.43
CA PRO A 95 18.26 -24.10 -13.14
C PRO A 95 16.74 -24.33 -13.09
N LEU A 96 16.07 -23.94 -12.00
CA LEU A 96 14.61 -24.06 -11.86
C LEU A 96 13.85 -23.14 -12.82
N LEU A 97 14.40 -21.97 -13.14
CA LEU A 97 13.82 -21.06 -14.13
C LEU A 97 14.01 -21.56 -15.55
N ASN A 98 15.11 -22.27 -15.82
CA ASN A 98 15.32 -22.93 -17.12
C ASN A 98 14.32 -24.07 -17.33
N ASP A 99 13.99 -24.82 -16.28
CA ASP A 99 13.05 -25.96 -16.36
C ASP A 99 11.65 -25.53 -16.83
N TRP A 100 11.16 -24.37 -16.37
CA TRP A 100 9.90 -23.81 -16.85
C TRP A 100 9.92 -23.34 -18.31
N LEU A 101 11.09 -22.91 -18.81
CA LEU A 101 11.26 -22.55 -20.22
C LEU A 101 11.15 -23.78 -21.14
N TYR A 102 11.52 -24.96 -20.65
CA TYR A 102 11.34 -26.22 -21.38
C TYR A 102 9.88 -26.70 -21.39
N SER A 103 9.11 -26.41 -20.35
CA SER A 103 7.71 -26.84 -20.25
C SER A 103 6.74 -26.08 -21.18
N ALA A 104 7.09 -24.88 -21.63
CA ALA A 104 6.23 -24.07 -22.50
C ALA A 104 6.34 -24.40 -24.00
N VAL A 105 7.28 -25.27 -24.40
CA VAL A 105 7.52 -25.59 -25.82
C VAL A 105 6.79 -26.86 -26.29
N PHE A 106 6.27 -27.69 -25.38
CA PHE A 106 5.49 -28.89 -25.75
C PHE A 106 3.98 -28.66 -25.68
N THR A 107 3.48 -27.75 -26.51
CA THR A 107 2.11 -27.87 -27.03
C THR A 107 2.13 -27.62 -28.53
N VAL A 108 2.75 -28.52 -29.29
CA VAL A 108 2.50 -28.67 -30.73
C VAL A 108 2.33 -30.16 -31.01
N ASP A 109 1.12 -30.49 -31.46
CA ASP A 109 0.67 -31.72 -32.11
C ASP A 109 0.73 -33.06 -31.37
N ALA A 110 -0.42 -33.44 -30.81
CA ALA A 110 -0.84 -34.84 -30.72
C ALA A 110 -2.35 -34.97 -30.97
N SER A 111 -2.79 -34.59 -32.17
CA SER A 111 -4.05 -35.11 -32.74
C SER A 111 -3.68 -36.08 -33.85
N PRO A 112 -4.02 -37.38 -33.75
CA PRO A 112 -3.75 -38.34 -34.80
C PRO A 112 -4.61 -38.03 -36.03
N ILE A 113 -3.99 -38.07 -37.20
CA ILE A 113 -4.67 -38.04 -38.49
C ILE A 113 -5.45 -39.35 -38.63
N GLU A 114 -6.78 -39.30 -38.55
CA GLU A 114 -7.64 -40.41 -38.94
C GLU A 114 -7.83 -40.37 -40.47
N THR A 115 -7.43 -41.48 -41.11
CA THR A 115 -7.59 -41.85 -42.53
C THR A 115 -9.04 -41.98 -42.97
#